data_AF-A0A926JMT1-F1
#
_entry.id   AF-A0A926JMT1-F1
#
_cell.length_a   1.000
_cell.length_b   1.000
_cell.length_c   1.000
_cell.angle_alpha   90.00
_cell.angle_beta   90.00
_cell.angle_gamma   90.00
#
_symmetry.space_group_name_H-M   'P 1'
#
loop_
_entity.id
_entity.type
_entity.pdbx_description
1 polymer ?
#
loop_
_entity_poly.entity_id
_entity_poly.type
_entity_poly.pdbx_seq_one_letter_code
_entity_poly.pdbx_strand_id
1 'polypeptide(L)'
;MPFRLMHAQVGGAILRQLDFEAEAASLTVLRDNLADFGSVRIPAPLPELCTSETVVMEYIGDLRRFEPDELAVGTRQSAVRAVLAAVYEMLFVDGIVHCYGSCR
;
A
#
# COMPACT_ATOMS: atom_id res chain seq x y z
N MET A 1 -28.29 4.85 16.09
CA MET A 1 -27.64 3.88 16.99
C MET A 1 -26.20 3.61 16.51
N PRO A 2 -25.17 3.92 17.30
CA PRO A 2 -23.76 3.81 16.91
C PRO A 2 -23.37 2.44 16.33
N PHE A 3 -23.94 1.37 16.89
CA PHE A 3 -23.70 0.00 16.44
C PHE A 3 -24.05 -0.25 14.96
N ARG A 4 -25.15 0.35 14.46
CA ARG A 4 -25.59 0.17 13.07
C ARG A 4 -24.58 0.75 12.08
N LEU A 5 -23.97 1.88 12.44
CA LEU A 5 -22.96 2.56 11.63
C LEU A 5 -21.66 1.75 11.61
N MET A 6 -21.20 1.31 12.79
CA MET A 6 -19.98 0.49 12.92
C MET A 6 -20.10 -0.83 12.15
N HIS A 7 -21.22 -1.55 12.27
CA HIS A 7 -21.45 -2.79 11.54
C HIS A 7 -21.34 -2.59 10.01
N ALA A 8 -21.96 -1.54 9.49
CA ALA A 8 -21.92 -1.25 8.05
C ALA A 8 -20.50 -0.90 7.57
N GLN A 9 -19.75 -0.11 8.36
CA GLN A 9 -18.37 0.25 8.03
C GLN A 9 -17.44 -0.95 8.04
N VAL A 10 -17.50 -1.77 9.09
CA VAL A 10 -16.65 -2.96 9.23
C VAL A 10 -17.01 -4.01 8.19
N GLY A 11 -18.30 -4.32 8.02
CA GLY A 11 -18.75 -5.29 7.01
C GLY A 11 -18.38 -4.86 5.59
N GLY A 12 -18.56 -3.58 5.27
CA GLY A 12 -18.15 -3.03 3.98
C GLY A 12 -16.63 -3.06 3.78
N ALA A 13 -15.84 -2.80 4.82
CA ALA A 13 -14.39 -2.90 4.75
C ALA A 13 -13.94 -4.34 4.48
N ILE A 14 -14.50 -5.32 5.20
CA ILE A 14 -14.18 -6.75 5.03
C ILE A 14 -14.51 -7.21 3.61
N LEU A 15 -15.71 -6.90 3.10
CA LEU A 15 -16.09 -7.29 1.74
C LEU A 15 -15.16 -6.70 0.68
N ARG A 16 -14.67 -5.47 0.88
CA ARG A 16 -13.67 -4.86 -0.03
C ARG A 16 -12.29 -5.51 0.06
N GLN A 17 -11.93 -6.13 1.18
CA GLN A 17 -10.68 -6.91 1.27
C GLN A 17 -10.73 -8.23 0.47
N LEU A 18 -11.91 -8.64 -0.03
CA LEU A 18 -12.07 -9.83 -0.87
C LEU A 18 -12.02 -9.51 -2.36
N ASP A 19 -11.90 -8.23 -2.75
CA ASP A 19 -11.83 -7.79 -4.14
C ASP A 19 -10.37 -7.72 -4.60
N PHE A 20 -9.82 -8.89 -4.96
CA PHE A 20 -8.42 -9.02 -5.36
C PHE A 20 -8.11 -8.41 -6.73
N GLU A 21 -9.11 -8.29 -7.61
CA GLU A 21 -8.95 -7.59 -8.89
C GLU A 21 -8.75 -6.09 -8.65
N ALA A 22 -9.56 -5.49 -7.77
CA ALA A 22 -9.38 -4.10 -7.35
C ALA A 22 -8.04 -3.89 -6.63
N GLU A 23 -7.58 -4.86 -5.84
CA GLU A 23 -6.28 -4.80 -5.18
C GLU A 23 -5.12 -4.81 -6.19
N ALA A 24 -5.12 -5.72 -7.17
CA ALA A 24 -4.09 -5.78 -8.21
C ALA A 24 -4.04 -4.50 -9.07
N ALA A 25 -5.21 -3.93 -9.39
CA ALA A 25 -5.29 -2.64 -10.07
C ALA A 25 -4.73 -1.50 -9.20
N SER A 26 -5.08 -1.48 -7.90
CA SER A 26 -4.57 -0.47 -6.95
C SER A 26 -3.05 -0.57 -6.78
N LEU A 27 -2.49 -1.79 -6.76
CA LEU A 27 -1.04 -2.00 -6.69
C LEU A 27 -0.32 -1.44 -7.94
N THR A 28 -0.93 -1.61 -9.12
CA THR A 28 -0.41 -1.03 -10.37
C THR A 28 -0.39 0.50 -10.29
N VAL A 29 -1.50 1.12 -9.90
CA VAL A 29 -1.60 2.58 -9.74
C VAL A 29 -0.60 3.11 -8.72
N LEU A 30 -0.47 2.46 -7.57
CA LEU A 30 0.48 2.84 -6.52
C LEU A 30 1.92 2.75 -7.00
N ARG A 31 2.26 1.70 -7.75
CA ARG A 31 3.59 1.52 -8.32
C ARG A 31 3.90 2.62 -9.32
N ASP A 32 2.98 2.94 -10.22
CA ASP A 32 3.18 3.96 -11.24
C ASP A 32 3.29 5.36 -10.62
N ASN A 33 2.51 5.62 -9.57
CA ASN A 33 2.57 6.86 -8.80
C ASN A 33 3.94 7.10 -8.16
N LEU A 34 4.54 6.04 -7.61
CA LEU A 34 5.82 6.13 -6.89
C LEU A 34 7.02 5.73 -7.76
N ALA A 35 6.84 5.60 -9.07
CA ALA A 35 7.90 5.15 -9.98
C ALA A 35 9.12 6.08 -10.00
N ASP A 36 8.88 7.40 -9.86
CA ASP A 36 9.94 8.42 -9.82
C ASP A 36 10.54 8.58 -8.41
N PHE A 37 9.92 8.00 -7.39
CA PHE A 37 10.41 7.97 -6.01
C PHE A 37 11.41 6.83 -5.81
N GLY A 38 12.66 7.05 -6.24
CA GLY A 38 13.74 6.04 -6.13
C GLY A 38 14.07 5.54 -4.71
N SER A 39 13.47 6.12 -3.67
CA SER A 39 13.60 5.71 -2.26
C SER A 39 12.54 4.71 -1.80
N VAL A 40 11.50 4.45 -2.60
CA VAL A 40 10.41 3.52 -2.31
C VAL A 40 10.28 2.51 -3.45
N ARG A 41 10.19 1.23 -3.12
CA ARG A 41 9.98 0.16 -4.11
C ARG A 41 8.63 -0.49 -3.90
N ILE A 42 7.78 -0.44 -4.92
CA ILE A 42 6.51 -1.15 -4.98
C ILE A 42 6.67 -2.35 -5.94
N PRO A 43 6.37 -3.59 -5.51
CA PRO A 43 6.48 -4.76 -6.38
C PRO A 43 5.47 -4.69 -7.53
N ALA A 44 5.86 -5.14 -8.72
CA ALA A 44 4.92 -5.22 -9.83
C ALA A 44 3.94 -6.40 -9.65
N PRO A 45 2.63 -6.22 -9.89
CA PRO A 45 1.72 -7.35 -10.01
C PRO A 45 2.09 -8.21 -11.22
N LEU A 46 1.75 -9.50 -11.18
CA LEU A 46 1.92 -10.47 -12.26
C LEU A 46 0.53 -10.82 -12.82
N PRO A 47 -0.02 -10.04 -13.78
CA PRO A 47 -1.45 -10.11 -14.16
C PRO A 47 -1.89 -11.48 -14.65
N GLU A 48 -0.99 -12.21 -15.31
CA GLU A 48 -1.23 -13.57 -15.80
C GLU A 48 -1.47 -14.60 -14.69
N LEU A 49 -1.09 -14.27 -13.46
CA LEU A 49 -1.22 -15.10 -12.26
C LEU A 49 -2.24 -14.53 -11.25
N CYS A 50 -2.80 -13.34 -11.51
CA CYS A 50 -3.84 -12.76 -10.70
C CYS A 50 -5.21 -13.30 -11.10
N THR A 51 -6.08 -13.54 -10.12
CA THR A 51 -7.46 -14.02 -10.31
C THR A 51 -8.39 -13.30 -9.35
N SER A 52 -9.70 -13.56 -9.44
CA SER A 52 -10.69 -13.06 -8.48
C SER A 52 -10.44 -13.52 -7.03
N GLU A 53 -9.59 -14.52 -6.81
CA GLU A 53 -9.30 -15.10 -5.49
C GLU A 53 -7.83 -14.95 -5.07
N THR A 54 -6.97 -14.39 -5.93
CA THR A 54 -5.51 -14.33 -5.68
C THR A 54 -4.85 -13.11 -6.33
N VAL A 55 -4.00 -12.41 -5.57
CA VAL A 55 -3.05 -11.41 -6.11
C VAL A 55 -1.64 -11.98 -6.05
N VAL A 56 -0.92 -11.89 -7.17
CA VAL A 56 0.47 -12.34 -7.29
C VAL A 56 1.33 -11.17 -7.76
N MET A 57 2.52 -11.02 -7.17
CA MET A 57 3.43 -9.90 -7.43
C MET A 57 4.89 -10.33 -7.39
N GLU A 58 5.78 -9.45 -7.84
CA GLU A 58 7.23 -9.61 -7.73
C GLU A 58 7.66 -9.93 -6.29
N TYR A 59 8.52 -10.93 -6.17
CA TYR A 59 9.17 -11.22 -4.90
C TYR A 59 10.27 -10.18 -4.62
N ILE A 60 10.14 -9.49 -3.49
CA ILE A 60 11.19 -8.59 -2.97
C ILE A 60 12.01 -9.37 -1.95
N GLY A 61 13.23 -9.75 -2.33
CA GLY A 61 14.20 -10.38 -1.44
C GLY A 61 14.69 -9.44 -0.34
N ASP A 62 15.28 -10.02 0.70
CA ASP A 62 15.96 -9.30 1.80
C ASP A 62 15.07 -8.31 2.59
N LEU A 63 13.74 -8.46 2.48
CA LEU A 63 12.78 -7.78 3.35
C LEU A 63 12.95 -8.27 4.79
N ARG A 64 13.67 -7.50 5.59
CA ARG A 64 13.76 -7.71 7.04
C ARG A 64 12.81 -6.76 7.73
N ARG A 65 11.94 -7.29 8.59
CA ARG A 65 11.32 -6.47 9.63
C ARG A 65 12.43 -6.00 10.56
N PHE A 66 12.47 -4.70 10.83
CA PHE A 66 13.41 -4.12 11.76
C PHE A 66 12.68 -3.33 12.83
N GLU A 67 13.11 -3.58 14.06
CA GLU A 67 13.28 -2.63 15.14
C GLU A 67 13.54 -1.17 14.75
N PRO A 68 12.73 -0.17 15.10
CA PRO A 68 13.23 1.18 15.14
C PRO A 68 14.36 1.41 16.17
N ASP A 69 14.98 0.42 16.79
CA ASP A 69 16.26 0.59 17.48
C ASP A 69 17.42 -0.14 16.78
N GLU A 70 17.11 -0.98 15.79
CA GLU A 70 18.08 -1.80 15.05
C GLU A 70 18.72 -1.06 13.87
N LEU A 71 18.10 0.05 13.42
CA LEU A 71 18.64 0.89 12.37
C LEU A 71 19.60 1.95 12.92
N ALA A 72 20.69 2.18 12.19
CA ALA A 72 21.49 3.39 12.39
C ALA A 72 20.61 4.64 12.28
N VAL A 73 20.88 5.64 13.12
CA VAL A 73 20.07 6.88 13.20
C VAL A 73 19.92 7.55 11.83
N GLY A 74 20.99 7.59 11.02
CA GLY A 74 20.93 8.14 9.67
C GLY A 74 19.99 7.37 8.73
N THR A 75 20.03 6.03 8.75
CA THR A 75 19.15 5.18 7.95
C THR A 75 17.69 5.38 8.34
N ARG A 76 17.41 5.45 9.64
CA ARG A 76 16.06 5.75 10.16
C ARG A 76 15.53 7.08 9.68
N GLN A 77 16.33 8.14 9.79
CA GLN A 77 15.94 9.48 9.36
C GLN A 77 15.67 9.52 7.86
N SER A 78 16.51 8.89 7.05
CA SER A 78 16.32 8.78 5.61
C SER A 78 15.06 7.99 5.25
N ALA A 79 14.79 6.87 5.92
CA ALA A 79 13.59 6.07 5.71
C ALA A 79 12.31 6.86 6.05
N VAL A 80 12.28 7.53 7.21
CA VAL A 80 11.13 8.37 7.60
C VAL A 80 10.90 9.51 6.61
N ARG A 81 11.96 10.18 6.15
CA ARG A 81 11.86 11.23 5.13
C ARG A 81 11.33 10.71 3.81
N ALA A 82 11.82 9.56 3.36
CA ALA A 82 11.34 8.91 2.13
C ALA A 82 9.85 8.57 2.22
N VAL A 83 9.42 7.95 3.32
CA VAL A 83 8.01 7.60 3.55
C VAL A 83 7.14 8.85 3.61
N LEU A 84 7.56 9.88 4.35
CA LEU A 84 6.79 11.12 4.46
C LEU A 84 6.65 11.83 3.11
N ALA A 85 7.72 11.85 2.30
CA ALA A 85 7.69 12.45 0.98
C ALA A 85 6.78 11.66 0.02
N ALA A 86 6.83 10.32 0.04
CA ALA A 86 5.91 9.48 -0.73
C ALA A 86 4.44 9.67 -0.31
N VAL A 87 4.17 9.77 1.00
CA VAL A 87 2.82 10.05 1.51
C VAL A 87 2.34 11.44 1.09
N TYR A 88 3.23 12.43 1.07
CA TYR A 88 2.90 13.77 0.61
C TYR A 88 2.52 13.77 -0.88
N GLU A 89 3.31 13.09 -1.72
CA GLU A 89 3.04 12.94 -3.15
C GLU A 89 1.66 12.31 -3.39
N MET A 90 1.44 11.15 -2.78
CA MET A 90 0.17 10.43 -2.84
C MET A 90 -1.02 11.34 -2.47
N LEU A 91 -0.97 11.99 -1.30
CA LEU A 91 -2.10 12.74 -0.76
C LEU A 91 -2.35 14.09 -1.44
N PHE A 92 -1.29 14.84 -1.76
CA PHE A 92 -1.42 16.25 -2.15
C PHE A 92 -1.14 16.51 -3.62
N VAL A 93 -0.45 15.62 -4.32
CA VAL A 93 -0.16 15.78 -5.75
C VAL A 93 -1.12 14.92 -6.57
N ASP A 94 -1.20 13.63 -6.29
CA ASP A 94 -1.94 12.69 -7.12
C ASP A 94 -3.34 12.33 -6.60
N GLY A 95 -3.62 12.69 -5.34
CA GLY A 95 -4.91 12.44 -4.70
C GLY A 95 -5.21 10.95 -4.48
N ILE A 96 -4.17 10.12 -4.39
CA ILE A 96 -4.28 8.70 -4.05
C ILE A 96 -3.82 8.46 -2.61
N VAL A 97 -4.25 7.37 -1.99
CA VAL A 97 -3.67 6.96 -0.71
C VAL A 97 -3.72 5.45 -0.58
N HIS A 98 -2.61 4.87 -0.15
CA HIS A 98 -2.57 3.47 0.25
C HIS A 98 -3.20 3.32 1.64
N CYS A 99 -4.52 3.07 1.67
CA CYS A 99 -5.28 2.76 2.88
C CYS A 99 -5.79 1.32 2.84
N TYR A 100 -5.74 0.62 3.98
CA TYR A 100 -6.43 -0.67 4.17
C TYR A 100 -7.94 -0.42 4.15
N GLY A 101 -8.51 -0.54 2.95
CA GLY A 101 -9.90 -0.26 2.65
C GLY A 101 -10.05 0.96 1.75
N SER A 102 -9.94 0.73 0.44
CA SER A 102 -10.38 1.58 -0.68
C SER A 102 -10.58 3.07 -0.33
N CYS A 103 -9.60 3.90 -0.69
CA CYS A 103 -9.86 5.32 -0.86
C CYS A 103 -10.48 5.55 -2.23
N ARG A 104 -11.72 6.06 -2.23
CA ARG A 104 -12.27 6.87 -3.31
C ARG A 104 -12.51 8.25 -2.73
#